data_AF-A0A871RL27-F1
#
_entry.id   AF-A0A871RL27-F1
#
_cell.length_a   1.000
_cell.length_b   1.000
_cell.length_c   1.000
_cell.angle_alpha   90.00
_cell.angle_beta   90.00
_cell.angle_gamma   90.00
#
_symmetry.space_group_name_H-M   'P 1'
#
loop_
_entity.id
_entity.type
_entity.pdbx_description
1 polymer ?
#
loop_
_entity_poly.entity_id
_entity_poly.type
_entity_poly.pdbx_seq_one_letter_code
_entity_poly.pdbx_strand_id
1 'polypeptide(L)'
;MPENTFIVFTESSTTYLYAINPKTNKPERNGSFDTSLTLETSDDEYVRKSKISDWVHSELDSAILISYVAMITSKNRVILKALNFDTRSKKLFVDSTFTKILDYNSRISAVKFKKVGESQIVLSTVSTNKIKFIILSDKKHIQLLERDLFGNNFQCNSLTQFVINRDADSHVILYTFISDMLSNFVYLKIDLPSKSSFANCGPIYGKKMNYRSVIQATENLPIFDHLNGLRKKGSYRVLSMEIDPSGKFLGLLTSLFDRTQPVDGRIVSHHDNIYFSVVPVTKSKLDYSIFHNLNVFSCVQSSPLLKVQTMNFTKYLDRHDADNKTIDVEKQEISDGSIVVPFEDGMSCEAYLQKNLILSPQSEQVRINNTLMTLINQSQDDGNELRLARLIIELVRTKRVEMSSVYDRLMCRQFLRLLGLPEEGSSNILGDKNNLALPVPGAPDLSETFTFTSNPQRDLISTSITSEEGHTWKVCALTLIPILSPKIRICNYCGSRVLRVPEGFSYGTITDFVLNSLRVCIICGGRYHES
;
A
#
# COMPACT_ATOMS: atom_id res chain seq x y z
N MET A 1 4.96 5.72 12.38
CA MET A 1 4.91 6.26 11.00
C MET A 1 3.49 6.49 10.47
N PRO A 2 3.02 7.74 10.51
CA PRO A 2 2.15 8.38 9.51
C PRO A 2 2.92 9.44 8.68
N GLU A 3 4.26 9.37 8.65
CA GLU A 3 5.13 10.51 8.27
C GLU A 3 4.99 11.01 6.82
N ASN A 4 4.29 10.29 5.93
CA ASN A 4 4.31 10.59 4.50
C ASN A 4 2.92 10.76 3.85
N THR A 5 1.85 10.95 4.63
CA THR A 5 0.56 11.36 4.05
C THR A 5 0.60 12.86 3.81
N PHE A 6 0.75 13.24 2.54
CA PHE A 6 0.71 14.64 2.13
C PHE A 6 -0.59 14.96 1.40
N ILE A 7 -1.18 16.10 1.73
CA ILE A 7 -2.37 16.62 1.07
C ILE A 7 -1.95 17.89 0.34
N VAL A 8 -2.21 17.94 -0.96
CA VAL A 8 -2.03 19.13 -1.78
C VAL A 8 -3.37 19.82 -1.90
N PHE A 9 -3.46 21.05 -1.42
CA PHE A 9 -4.68 21.85 -1.47
C PHE A 9 -4.37 23.21 -2.11
N THR A 10 -5.11 23.57 -3.15
CA THR A 10 -4.93 24.85 -3.83
C THR A 10 -6.00 25.83 -3.37
N GLU A 11 -5.56 26.96 -2.85
CA GLU A 11 -6.39 28.09 -2.44
C GLU A 11 -5.94 29.30 -3.24
N SER A 12 -6.81 29.78 -4.14
CA SER A 12 -6.52 30.95 -4.97
C SER A 12 -5.22 30.74 -5.79
N SER A 13 -4.25 31.65 -5.68
CA SER A 13 -2.96 31.59 -6.36
C SER A 13 -1.94 30.68 -5.68
N THR A 14 -2.22 30.16 -4.48
CA THR A 14 -1.25 29.40 -3.69
C THR A 14 -1.68 27.95 -3.52
N THR A 15 -0.75 27.03 -3.73
CA THR A 15 -0.94 25.62 -3.38
C THR A 15 -0.17 25.29 -2.12
N TYR A 16 -0.90 24.78 -1.13
CA TYR A 16 -0.39 24.35 0.17
C TYR A 16 -0.15 22.85 0.21
N LEU A 17 0.93 22.48 0.87
CA LEU A 17 1.31 21.11 1.17
C LEU A 17 1.06 20.89 2.66
N TYR A 18 0.16 19.97 3.00
CA TYR A 18 -0.10 19.55 4.37
C TYR A 18 0.50 18.17 4.60
N ALA A 19 1.00 17.91 5.80
CA ALA A 19 1.43 16.60 6.26
C ALA A 19 0.65 16.22 7.52
N ILE A 20 0.39 14.94 7.77
CA ILE A 20 -0.21 14.51 9.04
C ILE A 20 0.87 14.53 10.12
N ASN A 21 0.67 15.36 11.15
CA ASN A 21 1.56 15.39 12.30
C ASN A 21 1.42 14.06 13.07
N PRO A 22 2.53 13.33 13.30
CA PRO A 22 2.49 12.00 13.89
C PRO A 22 2.11 11.99 15.38
N LYS A 23 2.32 13.11 16.09
CA LYS A 23 2.01 13.27 17.51
C LYS A 23 0.54 13.65 17.72
N THR A 24 0.03 14.58 16.91
CA THR A 24 -1.34 15.10 17.07
C THR A 24 -2.37 14.38 16.19
N ASN A 25 -1.91 13.61 15.19
CA ASN A 25 -2.72 13.00 14.15
C ASN A 25 -3.60 14.00 13.37
N LYS A 26 -3.16 15.26 13.28
CA LYS A 26 -3.84 16.35 12.56
C LYS A 26 -3.02 16.80 11.35
N PRO A 27 -3.67 17.28 10.27
CA PRO A 27 -2.96 17.89 9.15
C PRO A 27 -2.31 19.22 9.58
N GLU A 28 -1.02 19.36 9.30
CA GLU A 28 -0.22 20.57 9.54
C GLU A 28 0.42 21.04 8.23
N ARG A 29 0.50 22.35 8.05
CA ARG A 29 1.07 22.95 6.83
C ARG A 29 2.59 22.76 6.83
N ASN A 30 3.10 22.05 5.83
CA ASN A 30 4.52 21.72 5.65
C ASN A 30 5.18 22.57 4.54
N GLY A 31 4.39 23.23 3.68
CA GLY A 31 4.92 24.16 2.69
C GLY A 31 3.86 24.75 1.79
N SER A 32 4.29 25.61 0.87
CA SER A 32 3.44 26.17 -0.19
C SER A 32 4.24 26.58 -1.41
N PHE A 33 3.57 26.70 -2.55
CA PHE A 33 4.11 27.31 -3.75
C PHE A 33 3.05 28.12 -4.50
N ASP A 34 3.53 29.17 -5.17
CA ASP A 34 2.71 29.96 -6.07
C ASP A 34 2.42 29.17 -7.36
N THR A 35 1.16 29.21 -7.76
CA THR A 35 0.63 28.63 -9.00
C THR A 35 0.82 29.58 -10.19
N SER A 36 1.19 30.84 -9.95
CA SER A 36 1.31 31.92 -10.94
C SER A 36 0.00 32.20 -11.68
N LEU A 37 -1.13 31.90 -11.01
CA LEU A 37 -2.48 32.22 -11.48
C LEU A 37 -2.83 33.66 -11.08
N THR A 38 -3.33 34.43 -12.03
CA THR A 38 -3.86 35.77 -11.80
C THR A 38 -5.35 35.69 -11.41
N LEU A 39 -5.70 36.32 -10.29
CA LEU A 39 -7.04 36.36 -9.70
C LEU A 39 -7.43 37.82 -9.44
N GLU A 40 -7.69 38.57 -10.50
CA GLU A 40 -7.93 40.02 -10.44
C GLU A 40 -9.32 40.45 -10.96
N THR A 41 -10.05 39.63 -11.74
CA THR A 41 -11.29 40.05 -12.45
C THR A 41 -12.28 38.90 -12.76
N SER A 42 -13.38 39.17 -13.48
CA SER A 42 -14.33 38.15 -13.95
C SER A 42 -13.73 37.07 -14.88
N ASP A 43 -12.50 37.26 -15.36
CA ASP A 43 -11.73 36.32 -16.18
C ASP A 43 -10.72 35.49 -15.37
N ASP A 44 -10.94 35.36 -14.07
CA ASP A 44 -10.04 34.65 -13.16
C ASP A 44 -9.82 33.18 -13.54
N GLU A 45 -8.54 32.82 -13.56
CA GLU A 45 -8.13 31.45 -13.77
C GLU A 45 -7.91 30.74 -12.45
N TYR A 46 -8.63 29.63 -12.25
CA TYR A 46 -8.55 28.84 -11.03
C TYR A 46 -8.27 27.38 -11.34
N VAL A 47 -7.73 26.67 -10.35
CA VAL A 47 -7.49 25.21 -10.44
C VAL A 47 -8.82 24.48 -10.31
N ARG A 48 -9.21 23.75 -11.36
CA ARG A 48 -10.40 22.88 -11.37
C ARG A 48 -10.14 21.52 -10.74
N LYS A 49 -8.92 21.00 -10.91
CA LYS A 49 -8.55 19.64 -10.48
C LYS A 49 -7.05 19.52 -10.33
N SER A 50 -6.60 18.83 -9.30
CA SER A 50 -5.20 18.46 -9.10
C SER A 50 -5.03 16.93 -9.12
N LYS A 51 -3.85 16.47 -9.55
CA LYS A 51 -3.40 15.09 -9.43
C LYS A 51 -1.94 15.09 -9.00
N ILE A 52 -1.57 14.12 -8.19
CA ILE A 52 -0.18 13.85 -7.80
C ILE A 52 0.23 12.50 -8.38
N SER A 53 1.48 12.38 -8.80
CA SER A 53 2.06 11.11 -9.24
C SER A 53 2.50 10.24 -8.05
N ASP A 54 2.94 9.02 -8.36
CA ASP A 54 3.72 8.24 -7.40
C ASP A 54 5.08 8.90 -7.14
N TRP A 55 5.73 8.51 -6.04
CA TRP A 55 7.10 8.86 -5.75
C TRP A 55 8.07 7.96 -6.53
N VAL A 56 9.11 8.56 -7.10
CA VAL A 56 10.23 7.85 -7.75
C VAL A 56 11.55 8.29 -7.13
N HIS A 57 12.53 7.39 -7.06
CA HIS A 57 13.87 7.76 -6.64
C HIS A 57 14.55 8.60 -7.72
N SER A 58 15.24 9.66 -7.31
CA SER A 58 16.16 10.38 -8.17
C SER A 58 17.37 9.50 -8.50
N GLU A 59 17.77 9.41 -9.77
CA GLU A 59 19.01 8.73 -10.15
C GLU A 59 20.25 9.58 -9.78
N LEU A 60 20.06 10.89 -9.55
CA LEU A 60 21.13 11.83 -9.18
C LEU A 60 21.46 11.79 -7.68
N ASP A 61 20.47 11.53 -6.83
CA ASP A 61 20.64 11.42 -5.38
C ASP A 61 19.59 10.46 -4.82
N SER A 62 20.01 9.25 -4.44
CA SER A 62 19.11 8.18 -3.95
C SER A 62 18.35 8.57 -2.68
N ALA A 63 18.83 9.57 -1.94
CA ALA A 63 18.16 10.11 -0.77
C ALA A 63 16.98 11.03 -1.13
N ILE A 64 16.84 11.45 -2.39
CA ILE A 64 15.75 12.30 -2.87
C ILE A 64 14.69 11.45 -3.58
N LEU A 65 13.45 11.57 -3.11
CA LEU A 65 12.26 11.12 -3.83
C LEU A 65 11.65 12.29 -4.59
N ILE A 66 11.21 12.04 -5.83
CA ILE A 66 10.58 13.03 -6.70
C ILE A 66 9.14 12.61 -6.97
N SER A 67 8.22 13.57 -6.93
CA SER A 67 6.82 13.42 -7.35
C SER A 67 6.40 14.65 -8.14
N TYR A 68 5.39 14.53 -9.00
CA TYR A 68 4.87 15.63 -9.80
C TYR A 68 3.42 15.93 -9.45
N VAL A 69 3.08 17.21 -9.43
CA VAL A 69 1.71 17.70 -9.28
C VAL A 69 1.28 18.30 -10.61
N ALA A 70 0.16 17.80 -11.14
CA ALA A 70 -0.53 18.37 -12.29
C ALA A 70 -1.79 19.10 -11.82
N MET A 71 -1.89 20.39 -12.13
CA MET A 71 -3.06 21.22 -11.87
C MET A 71 -3.71 21.60 -13.19
N ILE A 72 -4.98 21.23 -13.35
CA ILE A 72 -5.81 21.59 -14.50
C ILE A 72 -6.57 22.87 -14.16
N THR A 73 -6.51 23.86 -15.04
CA THR A 73 -7.12 25.18 -14.79
C THR A 73 -8.43 25.38 -15.54
N SER A 74 -9.20 26.40 -15.17
CA SER A 74 -10.43 26.82 -15.85
C SER A 74 -10.20 27.24 -17.30
N LYS A 75 -9.02 27.80 -17.63
CA LYS A 75 -8.60 28.18 -19.00
C LYS A 75 -7.92 27.04 -19.77
N ASN A 76 -8.17 25.78 -19.39
CA ASN A 76 -7.65 24.59 -20.07
C ASN A 76 -6.13 24.52 -20.15
N ARG A 77 -5.42 25.00 -19.12
CA ARG A 77 -3.98 24.80 -18.97
C ARG A 77 -3.70 23.65 -18.02
N VAL A 78 -2.56 23.00 -18.20
CA VAL A 78 -1.98 22.08 -17.21
C VAL A 78 -0.69 22.70 -16.68
N ILE A 79 -0.68 23.01 -15.39
CA ILE A 79 0.51 23.48 -14.68
C ILE A 79 1.14 22.27 -13.99
N LEU A 80 2.42 22.02 -14.27
CA LEU A 80 3.22 20.95 -13.69
C LEU A 80 4.28 21.54 -12.77
N LYS A 81 4.35 20.98 -11.56
CA LYS A 81 5.36 21.28 -10.54
C LYS A 81 5.97 19.98 -10.05
N ALA A 82 7.24 20.02 -9.68
CA ALA A 82 7.91 18.89 -9.05
C ALA A 82 8.00 19.12 -7.53
N LEU A 83 7.80 18.05 -6.78
CA LEU A 83 7.96 17.97 -5.34
C LEU A 83 9.12 17.03 -5.05
N ASN A 84 9.99 17.43 -4.13
CA ASN A 84 11.13 16.65 -3.69
C ASN A 84 10.98 16.34 -2.21
N PHE A 85 11.22 15.09 -1.82
CA PHE A 85 11.29 14.68 -0.43
C PHE A 85 12.70 14.16 -0.14
N ASP A 86 13.42 14.83 0.75
CA ASP A 86 14.73 14.39 1.21
C ASP A 86 14.56 13.44 2.39
N THR A 87 14.89 12.17 2.16
CA THR A 87 14.78 11.10 3.14
C THR A 87 15.73 11.27 4.33
N ARG A 88 16.83 12.01 4.18
CA ARG A 88 17.79 12.29 5.26
C ARG A 88 17.23 13.31 6.25
N SER A 89 16.79 14.45 5.73
CA SER A 89 16.23 15.53 6.56
C SER A 89 14.74 15.34 6.87
N LYS A 90 14.07 14.38 6.22
CA LYS A 90 12.62 14.14 6.25
C LYS A 90 11.80 15.38 5.87
N LYS A 91 12.33 16.21 4.97
CA LYS A 91 11.68 17.45 4.54
C LYS A 91 11.12 17.32 3.13
N LEU A 92 9.88 17.79 2.98
CA LEU A 92 9.22 17.98 1.70
C LEU A 92 9.46 19.42 1.23
N PHE A 93 9.84 19.61 -0.02
CA PHE A 93 9.99 20.92 -0.62
C PHE A 93 9.59 20.90 -2.10
N VAL A 94 9.24 22.08 -2.61
CA VAL A 94 8.85 22.26 -4.01
C VAL A 94 10.10 22.59 -4.79
N ASP A 95 10.26 21.98 -5.96
CA ASP A 95 11.35 22.31 -6.85
C ASP A 95 11.08 23.65 -7.54
N SER A 96 11.74 24.70 -7.07
CA SER A 96 11.59 26.06 -7.63
C SER A 96 12.07 26.16 -9.08
N THR A 97 12.93 25.24 -9.53
CA THR A 97 13.51 25.27 -10.89
C THR A 97 12.64 24.54 -11.92
N PHE A 98 11.60 23.81 -11.48
CA PHE A 98 10.73 23.06 -12.38
C PHE A 98 9.29 23.57 -12.34
N THR A 99 8.93 24.35 -13.37
CA THR A 99 7.54 24.69 -13.67
C THR A 99 7.31 24.53 -15.16
N LYS A 100 6.30 23.73 -15.55
CA LYS A 100 5.90 23.61 -16.95
C LYS A 100 4.42 23.94 -17.08
N ILE A 101 4.10 24.86 -17.97
CA ILE A 101 2.72 25.19 -18.35
C ILE A 101 2.47 24.61 -19.73
N LEU A 102 1.34 23.92 -19.88
CA LEU A 102 0.91 23.31 -21.13
C LEU A 102 -0.47 23.84 -21.49
N ASP A 103 -0.55 24.52 -22.62
CA ASP A 103 -1.80 25.08 -23.14
C ASP A 103 -2.54 24.09 -24.04
N TYR A 104 -3.88 24.10 -23.94
CA TYR A 104 -4.77 23.29 -24.74
C TYR A 104 -5.87 24.16 -25.34
N ASN A 105 -6.07 24.03 -26.64
CA ASN A 105 -7.12 24.74 -27.38
C ASN A 105 -8.52 24.17 -27.10
N SER A 106 -8.61 23.03 -26.42
CA SER A 106 -9.85 22.32 -26.15
C SER A 106 -9.93 21.90 -24.68
N ARG A 107 -11.16 21.63 -24.22
CA ARG A 107 -11.42 21.29 -22.81
C ARG A 107 -10.64 20.05 -22.41
N ILE A 108 -9.85 20.16 -21.34
CA ILE A 108 -9.20 19.00 -20.72
C ILE A 108 -10.26 18.19 -19.98
N SER A 109 -10.42 16.94 -20.41
CA SER A 109 -11.40 15.98 -19.88
C SER A 109 -10.84 15.15 -18.73
N ALA A 110 -9.59 14.67 -18.87
CA ALA A 110 -8.95 13.83 -17.88
C ALA A 110 -7.43 13.99 -17.89
N VAL A 111 -6.81 13.73 -16.75
CA VAL A 111 -5.36 13.54 -16.61
C VAL A 111 -5.08 12.32 -15.74
N LYS A 112 -4.04 11.56 -16.06
CA LYS A 112 -3.60 10.40 -15.27
C LYS A 112 -2.08 10.30 -15.30
N PHE A 113 -1.50 10.04 -14.13
CA PHE A 113 -0.10 9.71 -14.00
C PHE A 113 0.07 8.19 -14.00
N LYS A 114 1.18 7.72 -14.54
CA LYS A 114 1.62 6.34 -14.41
C LYS A 114 3.13 6.28 -14.23
N LYS A 115 3.62 5.64 -13.16
CA LYS A 115 5.02 5.25 -13.03
C LYS A 115 5.37 4.22 -14.11
N VAL A 116 6.49 4.45 -14.79
CA VAL A 116 7.03 3.62 -15.86
C VAL A 116 8.49 3.32 -15.52
N GLY A 117 8.88 2.05 -15.42
CA GLY A 117 10.20 1.69 -14.88
C GLY A 117 10.39 2.17 -13.44
N GLU A 118 11.63 2.48 -13.04
CA GLU A 118 11.95 2.87 -11.66
C GLU A 118 11.93 4.38 -11.41
N SER A 119 12.34 5.17 -12.39
CA SER A 119 12.61 6.61 -12.26
C SER A 119 11.73 7.50 -13.14
N GLN A 120 10.84 6.92 -13.95
CA GLN A 120 10.05 7.69 -14.91
C GLN A 120 8.56 7.74 -14.56
N ILE A 121 7.95 8.85 -14.92
CA ILE A 121 6.53 9.10 -14.74
C ILE A 121 5.97 9.63 -16.06
N VAL A 122 4.90 9.02 -16.55
CA VAL A 122 4.16 9.50 -17.71
C VAL A 122 2.89 10.17 -17.24
N LEU A 123 2.70 11.42 -17.62
CA LEU A 123 1.43 12.13 -17.51
C LEU A 123 0.69 12.07 -18.84
N SER A 124 -0.48 11.47 -18.83
CA SER A 124 -1.41 11.54 -19.96
C SER A 124 -2.47 12.59 -19.73
N THR A 125 -2.66 13.47 -20.70
CA THR A 125 -3.69 14.50 -20.71
C THR A 125 -4.61 14.28 -21.88
N VAL A 126 -5.92 14.20 -21.62
CA VAL A 126 -6.93 13.94 -22.64
C VAL A 126 -7.75 15.21 -22.83
N SER A 127 -7.64 15.82 -24.00
CA SER A 127 -8.54 16.89 -24.44
C SER A 127 -9.63 16.31 -25.34
N THR A 128 -10.57 17.15 -25.76
CA THR A 128 -11.74 16.75 -26.58
C THR A 128 -11.37 16.01 -27.88
N ASN A 129 -10.19 16.23 -28.44
CA ASN A 129 -9.77 15.68 -29.73
C ASN A 129 -8.39 15.03 -29.72
N LYS A 130 -7.58 15.27 -28.68
CA LYS A 130 -6.19 14.80 -28.62
C LYS A 130 -5.87 14.18 -27.27
N ILE A 131 -4.88 13.30 -27.28
CA ILE A 131 -4.15 12.91 -26.08
C ILE A 131 -2.71 13.40 -26.21
N LYS A 132 -2.17 13.97 -25.13
CA LYS A 132 -0.74 14.24 -25.00
C LYS A 132 -0.17 13.36 -23.90
N PHE A 133 0.99 12.78 -24.18
CA PHE A 133 1.81 12.04 -23.23
C PHE A 133 3.04 12.89 -22.92
N ILE A 134 3.24 13.18 -21.65
CA ILE A 134 4.34 13.98 -21.14
C ILE A 134 5.18 13.04 -20.29
N ILE A 135 6.33 12.64 -20.82
CA ILE A 135 7.24 11.74 -20.12
C ILE A 135 8.16 12.62 -19.26
N LEU A 136 8.17 12.37 -17.97
CA LEU A 136 8.90 13.12 -16.95
C LEU A 136 10.00 12.22 -16.37
N SER A 137 11.24 12.72 -16.34
CA SER A 137 12.36 12.11 -15.62
C SER A 137 12.88 13.00 -14.49
N ASP A 138 13.64 12.38 -13.60
CA ASP A 138 14.44 13.00 -12.55
C ASP A 138 15.37 14.12 -13.04
N LYS A 139 15.89 14.01 -14.27
CA LYS A 139 16.68 15.07 -14.95
C LYS A 139 15.83 16.24 -15.46
N LYS A 140 14.53 16.29 -15.11
CA LYS A 140 13.57 17.33 -15.52
C LYS A 140 13.40 17.43 -17.03
N HIS A 141 13.80 16.39 -17.75
CA HIS A 141 13.63 16.33 -19.19
C HIS A 141 12.16 15.99 -19.49
N ILE A 142 11.61 16.66 -20.50
CA ILE A 142 10.23 16.48 -20.93
C ILE A 142 10.24 16.08 -22.40
N GLN A 143 9.78 14.85 -22.67
CA GLN A 143 9.39 14.47 -24.02
C GLN A 143 7.87 14.54 -24.14
N LEU A 144 7.39 15.24 -25.17
CA LEU A 144 5.98 15.35 -25.50
C LEU A 144 5.69 14.48 -26.72
N LEU A 145 4.76 13.54 -26.56
CA LEU A 145 4.18 12.79 -27.67
C LEU A 145 2.70 13.11 -27.74
N GLU A 146 2.15 13.33 -28.93
CA GLU A 146 0.72 13.60 -29.09
C GLU A 146 0.08 12.72 -30.16
N ARG A 147 -1.21 12.47 -29.98
CA ARG A 147 -2.02 11.75 -30.96
C ARG A 147 -3.47 12.22 -30.95
N ASP A 148 -4.07 12.29 -32.13
CA ASP A 148 -5.50 12.52 -32.29
C ASP A 148 -6.30 11.29 -31.83
N LEU A 149 -7.45 11.53 -31.20
CA LEU A 149 -8.35 10.47 -30.72
C LEU A 149 -9.20 9.83 -31.84
N PHE A 150 -8.72 9.89 -33.08
CA PHE A 150 -9.34 9.35 -34.29
C PHE A 150 -10.79 9.86 -34.53
N GLY A 151 -11.03 11.16 -34.31
CA GLY A 151 -12.30 11.83 -34.61
C GLY A 151 -12.52 13.13 -33.84
N ASN A 152 -13.66 13.78 -34.10
CA ASN A 152 -14.06 15.02 -33.43
C ASN A 152 -14.98 14.71 -32.24
N ASN A 153 -14.80 15.42 -31.12
CA ASN A 153 -15.66 15.38 -29.93
C ASN A 153 -15.67 14.04 -29.15
N PHE A 154 -14.56 13.75 -28.47
CA PHE A 154 -14.46 12.68 -27.49
C PHE A 154 -14.59 13.25 -26.07
N GLN A 155 -15.61 12.83 -25.32
CA GLN A 155 -15.76 13.16 -23.90
C GLN A 155 -15.33 11.97 -23.05
N CYS A 156 -14.10 12.02 -22.54
CA CYS A 156 -13.55 10.96 -21.71
C CYS A 156 -14.42 10.74 -20.47
N ASN A 157 -14.94 9.52 -20.34
CA ASN A 157 -15.60 9.04 -19.13
C ASN A 157 -14.60 8.30 -18.24
N SER A 158 -13.76 7.45 -18.83
CA SER A 158 -12.74 6.70 -18.11
C SER A 158 -11.41 6.69 -18.84
N LEU A 159 -10.33 6.92 -18.08
CA LEU A 159 -8.94 6.86 -18.53
C LEU A 159 -8.18 5.92 -17.60
N THR A 160 -7.59 4.86 -18.16
CA THR A 160 -6.77 3.93 -17.39
C THR A 160 -5.49 3.58 -18.11
N GLN A 161 -4.44 3.34 -17.31
CA GLN A 161 -3.10 3.09 -17.81
C GLN A 161 -2.43 1.95 -17.03
N PHE A 162 -1.73 1.09 -17.74
CA PHE A 162 -0.93 0.02 -17.16
C PHE A 162 0.31 -0.22 -18.02
N VAL A 163 1.28 -0.90 -17.42
CA VAL A 163 2.57 -1.18 -18.04
C VAL A 163 2.76 -2.68 -18.08
N ILE A 164 3.27 -3.19 -19.21
CA ILE A 164 3.73 -4.57 -19.34
C ILE A 164 5.24 -4.51 -19.58
N ASN A 165 6.02 -5.19 -18.73
CA ASN A 165 7.46 -5.31 -18.89
C ASN A 165 7.78 -6.29 -20.03
N ARG A 166 8.79 -5.96 -20.83
CA ARG A 166 9.42 -6.93 -21.74
C ARG A 166 10.69 -7.43 -21.08
N ASP A 167 10.72 -8.71 -20.68
CA ASP A 167 11.80 -9.31 -19.91
C ASP A 167 13.17 -9.27 -20.59
N ALA A 168 13.24 -9.06 -21.90
CA ALA A 168 14.48 -9.16 -22.68
C ALA A 168 15.22 -7.82 -22.92
N ASP A 169 14.51 -6.68 -23.01
CA ASP A 169 15.05 -5.54 -23.78
C ASP A 169 15.14 -4.21 -23.03
N SER A 170 14.98 -4.15 -21.71
CA SER A 170 14.96 -2.88 -20.96
C SER A 170 13.94 -1.85 -21.51
N HIS A 171 12.88 -2.35 -22.13
CA HIS A 171 11.75 -1.60 -22.65
C HIS A 171 10.46 -2.05 -21.94
N VAL A 172 9.52 -1.12 -21.83
CA VAL A 172 8.23 -1.30 -21.18
C VAL A 172 7.14 -0.76 -22.08
N ILE A 173 6.05 -1.50 -22.19
CA ILE A 173 4.92 -1.09 -23.01
C ILE A 173 3.89 -0.39 -22.12
N LEU A 174 3.68 0.90 -22.36
CA LEU A 174 2.59 1.66 -21.74
C LEU A 174 1.31 1.48 -22.58
N TYR A 175 0.30 0.88 -21.97
CA TYR A 175 -1.03 0.80 -22.51
C TYR A 175 -1.91 1.89 -21.91
N THR A 176 -2.72 2.53 -22.73
CA THR A 176 -3.70 3.53 -22.31
C THR A 176 -5.05 3.20 -22.92
N PHE A 177 -6.05 2.99 -22.07
CA PHE A 177 -7.43 2.75 -22.45
C PHE A 177 -8.26 3.98 -22.12
N ILE A 178 -9.06 4.40 -23.08
CA ILE A 178 -9.96 5.54 -22.93
C ILE A 178 -11.35 5.10 -23.39
N SER A 179 -12.37 5.30 -22.57
CA SER A 179 -13.76 5.08 -22.97
C SER A 179 -14.57 6.35 -22.82
N ASP A 180 -15.62 6.47 -23.64
CA ASP A 180 -16.64 7.51 -23.52
C ASP A 180 -18.03 6.92 -23.29
N MET A 181 -18.99 7.81 -23.06
CA MET A 181 -20.42 7.47 -22.90
C MET A 181 -21.10 7.09 -24.22
N LEU A 182 -20.48 7.41 -25.36
CA LEU A 182 -21.00 7.15 -26.71
C LEU A 182 -20.56 5.79 -27.26
N SER A 183 -20.01 4.93 -26.41
CA SER A 183 -19.57 3.58 -26.74
C SER A 183 -18.30 3.46 -27.55
N ASN A 184 -17.51 4.53 -27.60
CA ASN A 184 -16.16 4.47 -28.13
C ASN A 184 -15.19 3.96 -27.07
N PHE A 185 -14.27 3.10 -27.51
CA PHE A 185 -13.11 2.64 -26.78
C PHE A 185 -11.87 2.95 -27.62
N VAL A 186 -11.01 3.82 -27.11
CA VAL A 186 -9.71 4.13 -27.71
C VAL A 186 -8.66 3.34 -26.96
N TYR A 187 -7.99 2.48 -27.72
CA TYR A 187 -6.84 1.71 -27.29
C TYR A 187 -5.57 2.40 -27.81
N LEU A 188 -4.61 2.67 -26.94
CA LEU A 188 -3.30 3.22 -27.29
C LEU A 188 -2.18 2.40 -26.63
N LYS A 189 -1.06 2.31 -27.34
CA LYS A 189 0.15 1.62 -26.92
C LYS A 189 1.38 2.43 -27.29
N ILE A 190 2.32 2.56 -26.36
CA ILE A 190 3.61 3.22 -26.56
C ILE A 190 4.71 2.28 -26.06
N ASP A 191 5.73 2.09 -26.87
CA ASP A 191 6.95 1.37 -26.46
C ASP A 191 7.92 2.39 -25.86
N LEU A 192 8.24 2.24 -24.57
CA LEU A 192 9.05 3.18 -23.81
C LEU A 192 10.30 2.49 -23.27
N PRO A 193 11.45 3.16 -23.25
CA PRO A 193 12.64 2.66 -22.56
C PRO A 193 12.41 2.65 -21.04
N SER A 194 12.85 1.59 -20.35
CA SER A 194 12.68 1.42 -18.89
C SER A 194 13.62 2.28 -18.04
N LYS A 195 14.67 2.85 -18.66
CA LYS A 195 15.68 3.72 -18.03
C LYS A 195 15.60 5.14 -18.61
N SER A 196 16.13 6.13 -17.88
CA SER A 196 16.08 7.59 -18.13
C SER A 196 16.53 8.13 -19.51
N SER A 197 16.83 7.28 -20.50
CA SER A 197 17.12 7.69 -21.87
C SER A 197 15.84 7.80 -22.70
N PHE A 198 15.47 9.02 -23.11
CA PHE A 198 14.34 9.30 -24.00
C PHE A 198 14.64 9.04 -25.48
N ALA A 199 15.92 8.80 -25.81
CA ALA A 199 16.27 8.30 -27.12
C ALA A 199 15.62 6.91 -27.26
N ASN A 200 14.84 6.72 -28.32
CA ASN A 200 14.20 5.45 -28.72
C ASN A 200 12.79 5.17 -28.16
N CYS A 201 12.03 6.18 -27.72
CA CYS A 201 10.58 5.99 -27.58
C CYS A 201 9.96 5.59 -28.92
N GLY A 202 9.24 4.47 -28.95
CA GLY A 202 8.53 4.00 -30.14
C GLY A 202 7.36 4.91 -30.51
N PRO A 203 6.85 4.82 -31.75
CA PRO A 203 5.68 5.58 -32.14
C PRO A 203 4.46 5.17 -31.30
N ILE A 204 3.54 6.10 -31.10
CA ILE A 204 2.25 5.76 -30.51
C ILE A 204 1.54 4.84 -31.53
N TYR A 205 1.03 3.70 -31.09
CA TYR A 205 0.09 2.85 -31.81
C TYR A 205 -1.30 2.97 -31.19
N GLY A 206 -2.35 2.83 -31.98
CA GLY A 206 -3.68 3.07 -31.46
C GLY A 206 -4.80 2.70 -32.42
N LYS A 207 -5.95 2.37 -31.84
CA LYS A 207 -7.17 2.04 -32.57
C LYS A 207 -8.38 2.53 -31.78
N LYS A 208 -9.31 3.18 -32.48
CA LYS A 208 -10.65 3.48 -31.97
C LYS A 208 -11.58 2.34 -32.34
N MET A 209 -12.36 1.89 -31.38
CA MET A 209 -13.28 0.77 -31.50
C MET A 209 -14.65 1.19 -30.95
N ASN A 210 -15.71 0.62 -31.49
CA ASN A 210 -17.03 0.72 -30.87
C ASN A 210 -17.30 -0.58 -30.12
N TYR A 211 -17.36 -0.53 -28.79
CA TYR A 211 -17.52 -1.74 -27.97
C TYR A 211 -18.95 -2.32 -28.00
N ARG A 212 -19.90 -1.68 -28.71
CA ARG A 212 -21.18 -2.31 -29.07
C ARG A 212 -21.06 -3.22 -30.28
N SER A 213 -19.99 -3.12 -31.06
CA SER A 213 -19.67 -4.02 -32.18
C SER A 213 -18.68 -5.10 -31.74
N VAL A 214 -18.49 -6.14 -32.58
CA VAL A 214 -17.45 -7.14 -32.33
C VAL A 214 -16.09 -6.42 -32.35
N ILE A 215 -15.37 -6.48 -31.23
CA ILE A 215 -14.01 -5.96 -31.16
C ILE A 215 -13.08 -6.98 -31.80
N GLN A 216 -12.52 -6.63 -32.96
CA GLN A 216 -11.42 -7.34 -33.60
C GLN A 216 -10.12 -6.55 -33.35
N ALA A 217 -9.40 -6.93 -32.30
CA ALA A 217 -8.10 -6.36 -31.96
C ALA A 217 -6.98 -7.33 -32.39
N THR A 218 -5.89 -6.78 -32.92
CA THR A 218 -4.67 -7.54 -33.21
C THR A 218 -3.92 -7.93 -31.94
N GLU A 219 -4.12 -7.17 -30.87
CA GLU A 219 -3.49 -7.37 -29.58
C GLU A 219 -4.30 -8.36 -28.74
N ASN A 220 -3.61 -9.34 -28.17
CA ASN A 220 -4.22 -10.44 -27.44
C ASN A 220 -4.49 -10.08 -25.96
N LEU A 221 -5.22 -8.98 -25.71
CA LEU A 221 -5.53 -8.50 -24.35
C LEU A 221 -6.88 -9.05 -23.85
N PRO A 222 -6.96 -9.58 -22.61
CA PRO A 222 -8.19 -10.20 -22.09
C PRO A 222 -9.40 -9.27 -22.04
N ILE A 223 -9.19 -7.96 -21.93
CA ILE A 223 -10.27 -6.96 -21.92
C ILE A 223 -11.12 -7.01 -23.19
N PHE A 224 -10.54 -7.30 -24.36
CA PHE A 224 -11.29 -7.34 -25.61
C PHE A 224 -12.25 -8.53 -25.64
N ASP A 225 -11.81 -9.69 -25.13
CA ASP A 225 -12.65 -10.88 -24.98
C ASP A 225 -13.76 -10.63 -23.96
N HIS A 226 -13.45 -9.97 -22.84
CA HIS A 226 -14.44 -9.61 -21.83
C HIS A 226 -15.52 -8.68 -22.38
N LEU A 227 -15.14 -7.61 -23.08
CA LEU A 227 -16.06 -6.67 -23.73
C LEU A 227 -16.94 -7.38 -24.78
N ASN A 228 -16.35 -8.25 -25.61
CA ASN A 228 -17.10 -9.08 -26.55
C ASN A 228 -18.08 -10.03 -25.83
N GLY A 229 -17.72 -10.55 -24.66
CA GLY A 229 -18.58 -11.37 -23.81
C GLY A 229 -19.77 -10.59 -23.24
N LEU A 230 -19.54 -9.37 -22.73
CA LEU A 230 -20.60 -8.48 -22.27
C LEU A 230 -21.59 -8.13 -23.38
N ARG A 231 -21.10 -7.90 -24.60
CA ARG A 231 -21.94 -7.62 -25.78
C ARG A 231 -22.96 -8.73 -26.05
N LYS A 232 -22.60 -9.99 -25.80
CA LYS A 232 -23.51 -11.14 -25.97
C LYS A 232 -24.66 -11.13 -24.96
N LYS A 233 -24.47 -10.51 -23.79
CA LYS A 233 -25.47 -10.42 -22.73
C LYS A 233 -26.45 -9.25 -22.92
N GLY A 234 -26.08 -8.24 -23.71
CA GLY A 234 -26.95 -7.10 -23.99
C GLY A 234 -26.18 -5.85 -24.40
N SER A 235 -26.91 -4.74 -24.52
CA SER A 235 -26.28 -3.42 -24.69
C SER A 235 -25.73 -2.96 -23.35
N TYR A 236 -24.46 -2.57 -23.32
CA TYR A 236 -23.80 -2.13 -22.09
C TYR A 236 -23.02 -0.83 -22.30
N ARG A 237 -22.65 -0.19 -21.20
CA ARG A 237 -21.80 1.00 -21.15
C ARG A 237 -20.65 0.76 -20.19
N VAL A 238 -19.46 1.21 -20.56
CA VAL A 238 -18.30 1.26 -19.66
C VAL A 238 -18.36 2.56 -18.86
N LEU A 239 -18.65 2.43 -17.56
CA LEU A 239 -18.76 3.55 -16.63
C LEU A 239 -17.40 3.94 -16.06
N SER A 240 -16.55 2.95 -15.75
CA SER A 240 -15.22 3.19 -15.20
C SER A 240 -14.31 2.00 -15.43
N MET A 241 -13.01 2.28 -15.49
CA MET A 241 -11.93 1.32 -15.62
C MET A 241 -10.79 1.76 -14.70
N GLU A 242 -10.39 0.91 -13.78
CA GLU A 242 -9.28 1.19 -12.87
C GLU A 242 -8.39 -0.03 -12.71
N ILE A 243 -7.09 0.20 -12.64
CA ILE A 243 -6.11 -0.86 -12.45
C ILE A 243 -5.91 -1.07 -10.95
N ASP A 244 -5.85 -2.33 -10.52
CA ASP A 244 -5.57 -2.65 -9.13
C ASP A 244 -4.13 -2.24 -8.75
N PRO A 245 -3.81 -2.08 -7.46
CA PRO A 245 -2.47 -1.66 -7.04
C PRO A 245 -1.33 -2.58 -7.53
N SER A 246 -1.58 -3.87 -7.78
CA SER A 246 -0.57 -4.78 -8.33
C SER A 246 -0.28 -4.56 -9.81
N GLY A 247 -1.16 -3.87 -10.53
CA GLY A 247 -1.04 -3.64 -11.96
C GLY A 247 -1.42 -4.85 -12.83
N LYS A 248 -1.91 -5.94 -12.23
CA LYS A 248 -2.22 -7.18 -12.96
C LYS A 248 -3.69 -7.35 -13.29
N PHE A 249 -4.56 -6.62 -12.62
CA PHE A 249 -6.00 -6.71 -12.80
C PHE A 249 -6.60 -5.35 -13.14
N LEU A 250 -7.56 -5.40 -14.04
CA LEU A 250 -8.40 -4.28 -14.45
C LEU A 250 -9.79 -4.47 -13.85
N GLY A 251 -10.15 -3.60 -12.91
CA GLY A 251 -11.52 -3.44 -12.46
C GLY A 251 -12.32 -2.67 -13.52
N LEU A 252 -13.47 -3.21 -13.89
CA LEU A 252 -14.35 -2.66 -14.90
C LEU A 252 -15.75 -2.49 -14.31
N LEU A 253 -16.23 -1.25 -14.29
CA LEU A 253 -17.59 -0.92 -13.90
C LEU A 253 -18.43 -0.73 -15.16
N THR A 254 -19.52 -1.49 -15.28
CA THR A 254 -20.42 -1.45 -16.44
C THR A 254 -21.87 -1.33 -16.02
N SER A 255 -22.69 -0.70 -16.86
CA SER A 255 -24.15 -0.74 -16.74
C SER A 255 -24.71 -1.51 -17.94
N LEU A 256 -25.67 -2.41 -17.69
CA LEU A 256 -26.54 -2.90 -18.76
C LEU A 256 -27.56 -1.81 -19.05
N PHE A 257 -27.45 -1.21 -20.23
CA PHE A 257 -28.28 -0.09 -20.63
C PHE A 257 -29.53 -0.58 -21.37
N ASP A 258 -30.70 -0.26 -20.84
CA ASP A 258 -31.96 -0.42 -21.58
C ASP A 258 -32.08 0.70 -22.63
N ARG A 259 -32.22 0.30 -23.90
CA ARG A 259 -32.33 1.24 -25.03
C ARG A 259 -33.61 2.08 -25.01
N THR A 260 -34.61 1.66 -24.23
CA THR A 260 -35.89 2.36 -24.13
C THR A 260 -35.87 3.54 -23.17
N GLN A 261 -34.87 3.65 -22.30
CA GLN A 261 -34.75 4.78 -21.37
C GLN A 261 -33.98 5.95 -22.00
N PRO A 262 -34.60 7.14 -22.14
CA PRO A 262 -33.88 8.33 -22.58
C PRO A 262 -32.80 8.70 -21.56
N VAL A 263 -31.61 9.05 -22.04
CA VAL A 263 -30.56 9.64 -21.20
C VAL A 263 -30.95 11.09 -20.92
N ASP A 264 -31.81 11.31 -19.92
CA ASP A 264 -32.12 12.65 -19.42
C ASP A 264 -31.19 12.98 -18.25
N GLY A 265 -30.35 14.01 -18.42
CA GLY A 265 -29.39 14.47 -17.40
C GLY A 265 -30.03 15.04 -16.13
N ARG A 266 -31.37 15.12 -16.06
CA ARG A 266 -32.14 15.49 -14.86
C ARG A 266 -32.48 14.28 -13.98
N ILE A 267 -32.30 13.05 -14.47
CA ILE A 267 -32.57 11.84 -13.70
C ILE A 267 -31.40 11.60 -12.74
N VAL A 268 -31.67 11.79 -11.44
CA VAL A 268 -30.67 11.70 -10.36
C VAL A 268 -30.32 10.25 -10.01
N SER A 269 -31.19 9.29 -10.34
CA SER A 269 -30.95 7.86 -10.16
C SER A 269 -31.53 7.09 -11.35
N HIS A 270 -30.65 6.53 -12.18
CA HIS A 270 -31.05 5.50 -13.13
C HIS A 270 -31.17 4.16 -12.37
N HIS A 271 -32.23 3.40 -12.61
CA HIS A 271 -32.34 1.99 -12.18
C HIS A 271 -31.44 1.07 -13.02
N ASP A 272 -30.24 1.55 -13.35
CA ASP A 272 -29.26 0.79 -14.10
C ASP A 272 -28.61 -0.22 -13.16
N ASN A 273 -28.70 -1.51 -13.51
CA ASN A 273 -27.91 -2.52 -12.83
C ASN A 273 -26.43 -2.27 -13.15
N ILE A 274 -25.65 -1.97 -12.12
CA ILE A 274 -24.21 -1.76 -12.21
C ILE A 274 -23.51 -3.08 -11.90
N TYR A 275 -22.63 -3.50 -12.81
CA TYR A 275 -21.83 -4.71 -12.70
C TYR A 275 -20.37 -4.33 -12.55
N PHE A 276 -19.72 -4.96 -11.57
CA PHE A 276 -18.28 -4.89 -11.39
C PHE A 276 -17.65 -6.19 -11.86
N SER A 277 -16.72 -6.09 -12.81
CA SER A 277 -15.94 -7.20 -13.32
C SER A 277 -14.47 -6.97 -13.03
N VAL A 278 -13.73 -8.05 -12.78
CA VAL A 278 -12.27 -8.02 -12.69
C VAL A 278 -11.72 -8.82 -13.86
N VAL A 279 -10.84 -8.20 -14.63
CA VAL A 279 -10.26 -8.78 -15.85
C VAL A 279 -8.74 -8.75 -15.71
N PRO A 280 -8.02 -9.85 -15.96
CA PRO A 280 -6.56 -9.80 -15.96
C PRO A 280 -6.07 -8.90 -17.09
N VAL A 281 -4.95 -8.22 -16.86
CA VAL A 281 -4.32 -7.34 -17.85
C VAL A 281 -3.64 -8.15 -18.95
N THR A 282 -3.12 -9.33 -18.61
CA THR A 282 -2.44 -10.26 -19.53
C THR A 282 -3.07 -11.65 -19.49
N LYS A 283 -2.89 -12.43 -20.56
CA LYS A 283 -3.28 -13.86 -20.58
C LYS A 283 -2.26 -14.79 -19.93
N SER A 284 -1.07 -14.28 -19.58
CA SER A 284 -0.03 -15.05 -18.90
C SER A 284 -0.54 -15.55 -17.57
N LYS A 285 -0.21 -16.81 -17.23
CA LYS A 285 -0.46 -17.34 -15.89
C LYS A 285 0.18 -16.43 -14.85
N LEU A 286 -0.60 -16.01 -13.87
CA LEU A 286 -0.09 -15.26 -12.73
C LEU A 286 0.40 -16.28 -11.71
N ASP A 287 1.67 -16.21 -11.35
CA ASP A 287 2.22 -17.05 -10.29
C ASP A 287 2.10 -16.33 -8.93
N TYR A 288 2.45 -17.07 -7.87
CA TYR A 288 2.49 -16.52 -6.52
C TYR A 288 3.65 -15.54 -6.29
N SER A 289 4.57 -15.41 -7.26
CA SER A 289 5.70 -14.48 -7.15
C SER A 289 5.25 -13.02 -7.11
N ILE A 290 4.02 -12.72 -7.56
CA ILE A 290 3.39 -11.39 -7.43
C ILE A 290 3.47 -10.84 -6.01
N PHE A 291 3.34 -11.69 -5.00
CA PHE A 291 3.38 -11.27 -3.60
C PHE A 291 4.78 -10.87 -3.13
N HIS A 292 5.85 -11.24 -3.86
CA HIS A 292 7.20 -10.76 -3.58
C HIS A 292 7.42 -9.30 -3.99
N ASN A 293 6.48 -8.68 -4.72
CA ASN A 293 6.57 -7.26 -5.01
C ASN A 293 6.21 -6.42 -3.77
N LEU A 294 7.21 -6.15 -2.93
CA LEU A 294 7.06 -5.40 -1.69
C LEU A 294 6.69 -3.93 -1.90
N ASN A 295 6.89 -3.37 -3.10
CA ASN A 295 6.42 -2.02 -3.46
C ASN A 295 4.90 -1.94 -3.59
N VAL A 296 4.20 -3.08 -3.57
CA VAL A 296 2.74 -3.17 -3.58
C VAL A 296 2.24 -3.81 -2.30
N PHE A 297 2.81 -4.97 -1.95
CA PHE A 297 2.27 -5.84 -0.90
C PHE A 297 2.89 -5.63 0.48
N SER A 298 3.70 -4.59 0.68
CA SER A 298 4.15 -4.23 2.03
C SER A 298 2.97 -3.87 2.93
N CYS A 299 3.04 -4.21 4.22
CA CYS A 299 2.02 -3.88 5.22
C CYS A 299 1.92 -2.37 5.49
N VAL A 300 2.93 -1.62 5.07
CA VAL A 300 2.93 -0.16 5.10
C VAL A 300 1.98 0.40 4.04
N GLN A 301 2.03 -0.13 2.82
CA GLN A 301 1.26 0.37 1.68
C GLN A 301 -0.09 -0.30 1.50
N SER A 302 -0.21 -1.58 1.87
CA SER A 302 -1.38 -2.39 1.58
C SER A 302 -1.96 -3.08 2.82
N SER A 303 -3.29 -3.23 2.80
CA SER A 303 -4.02 -4.05 3.75
C SER A 303 -3.88 -5.53 3.40
N PRO A 304 -3.94 -6.46 4.39
CA PRO A 304 -4.09 -7.89 4.12
C PRO A 304 -5.21 -8.23 3.14
N LEU A 305 -6.28 -7.42 3.10
CA LEU A 305 -7.39 -7.60 2.17
C LEU A 305 -6.96 -7.52 0.69
N LEU A 306 -6.01 -6.65 0.34
CA LEU A 306 -5.51 -6.58 -1.03
C LEU A 306 -4.84 -7.91 -1.41
N LYS A 307 -4.03 -8.47 -0.49
CA LYS A 307 -3.34 -9.75 -0.69
C LYS A 307 -4.36 -10.87 -0.94
N VAL A 308 -5.44 -10.91 -0.16
CA VAL A 308 -6.54 -11.87 -0.31
C VAL A 308 -7.29 -11.69 -1.63
N GLN A 309 -7.58 -10.45 -2.02
CA GLN A 309 -8.25 -10.15 -3.29
C GLN A 309 -7.41 -10.62 -4.48
N THR A 310 -6.13 -10.24 -4.52
CA THR A 310 -5.17 -10.70 -5.53
C THR A 310 -5.12 -12.24 -5.57
N MET A 311 -5.03 -12.89 -4.41
CA MET A 311 -4.99 -14.35 -4.30
C MET A 311 -6.26 -15.00 -4.88
N ASN A 312 -7.44 -14.48 -4.53
CA ASN A 312 -8.71 -15.00 -5.03
C ASN A 312 -8.86 -14.80 -6.54
N PHE A 313 -8.41 -13.67 -7.08
CA PHE A 313 -8.41 -13.43 -8.52
C PHE A 313 -7.46 -14.36 -9.26
N THR A 314 -6.23 -14.54 -8.76
CA THR A 314 -5.27 -15.49 -9.33
C THR A 314 -5.81 -16.92 -9.31
N LYS A 315 -6.37 -17.37 -8.19
CA LYS A 315 -6.99 -18.71 -8.08
C LYS A 315 -8.15 -18.90 -9.06
N TYR A 316 -9.01 -17.89 -9.23
CA TYR A 316 -10.13 -17.99 -10.15
C TYR A 316 -9.66 -18.16 -11.60
N LEU A 317 -8.58 -17.47 -11.98
CA LEU A 317 -7.96 -17.63 -13.29
C LEU A 317 -7.31 -19.00 -13.47
N ASP A 318 -6.65 -19.52 -12.43
CA ASP A 318 -6.02 -20.84 -12.46
C ASP A 318 -7.02 -22.02 -12.47
N ARG A 319 -8.22 -21.84 -11.88
CA ARG A 319 -9.28 -22.86 -11.87
C ARG A 319 -9.83 -23.22 -13.24
N HIS A 320 -9.56 -22.40 -14.25
CA HIS A 320 -9.87 -22.78 -15.64
C HIS A 320 -8.89 -23.82 -16.21
N ASP A 321 -7.82 -24.21 -15.48
CA ASP A 321 -6.78 -25.11 -15.99
C ASP A 321 -6.36 -26.31 -15.10
N ALA A 322 -6.82 -26.50 -13.85
CA ALA A 322 -6.65 -27.78 -13.15
C ALA A 322 -7.42 -27.89 -11.82
N ASP A 323 -7.95 -29.09 -11.57
CA ASP A 323 -8.45 -29.59 -10.29
C ASP A 323 -7.47 -29.34 -9.13
N ASN A 324 -8.01 -28.86 -8.01
CA ASN A 324 -7.53 -29.02 -6.63
C ASN A 324 -6.01 -29.19 -6.43
N LYS A 325 -5.19 -28.27 -6.98
CA LYS A 325 -3.83 -28.11 -6.47
C LYS A 325 -3.91 -27.43 -5.10
N THR A 326 -3.53 -28.16 -4.07
CA THR A 326 -3.14 -27.62 -2.77
C THR A 326 -2.24 -26.42 -3.00
N ILE A 327 -2.51 -25.33 -2.30
CA ILE A 327 -1.68 -24.14 -2.36
C ILE A 327 -0.39 -24.50 -1.64
N ASP A 328 0.59 -25.00 -2.37
CA ASP A 328 1.96 -25.02 -1.90
C ASP A 328 2.45 -23.57 -1.98
N VAL A 329 2.10 -22.79 -0.95
CA VAL A 329 2.96 -21.66 -0.58
C VAL A 329 4.25 -22.34 -0.18
N GLU A 330 5.23 -22.40 -1.09
CA GLU A 330 6.56 -22.87 -0.73
C GLU A 330 6.93 -22.16 0.57
N LYS A 331 7.02 -22.93 1.65
CA LYS A 331 7.72 -22.50 2.84
C LYS A 331 9.15 -22.35 2.34
N GLN A 332 9.50 -21.16 1.87
CA GLN A 332 10.90 -20.79 1.84
C GLN A 332 11.33 -20.99 3.29
N GLU A 333 12.16 -22.00 3.50
CA GLU A 333 12.88 -22.18 4.75
C GLU A 333 13.57 -20.83 4.97
N ILE A 334 13.00 -20.02 5.86
CA ILE A 334 13.63 -18.79 6.28
C ILE A 334 14.84 -19.28 7.04
N SER A 335 15.97 -19.35 6.32
CA SER A 335 17.25 -19.72 6.86
C SER A 335 17.46 -18.91 8.13
N ASP A 336 17.79 -19.64 9.18
CA ASP A 336 17.98 -19.18 10.55
C ASP A 336 18.44 -17.70 10.62
N GLY A 337 17.56 -16.82 11.11
CA GLY A 337 17.90 -15.62 11.88
C GLY A 337 18.92 -14.58 11.37
N SER A 338 19.41 -14.61 10.14
CA SER A 338 20.75 -14.05 9.87
C SER A 338 20.83 -12.58 9.44
N ILE A 339 19.72 -11.90 9.15
CA ILE A 339 19.76 -10.46 8.81
C ILE A 339 18.81 -9.67 9.70
N VAL A 340 19.26 -9.46 10.94
CA VAL A 340 18.76 -8.38 11.81
C VAL A 340 19.57 -7.13 11.46
N VAL A 341 18.89 -6.05 11.12
CA VAL A 341 19.55 -4.75 10.96
C VAL A 341 20.14 -4.37 12.31
N PRO A 342 21.45 -4.12 12.42
CA PRO A 342 22.08 -3.75 13.69
C PRO A 342 21.53 -2.42 14.21
N PHE A 343 21.69 -2.23 15.52
CA PHE A 343 21.36 -0.97 16.16
C PHE A 343 22.41 0.09 15.78
N GLU A 344 22.03 1.11 15.02
CA GLU A 344 22.93 2.17 14.55
C GLU A 344 23.02 3.33 15.57
N ASP A 345 24.11 4.09 15.55
CA ASP A 345 24.27 5.25 16.43
C ASP A 345 23.23 6.33 16.13
N GLY A 346 22.58 6.83 17.19
CA GLY A 346 21.47 7.80 17.07
C GLY A 346 20.10 7.18 16.73
N MET A 347 20.02 5.86 16.49
CA MET A 347 18.75 5.16 16.30
C MET A 347 17.99 5.04 17.62
N SER A 348 16.69 5.31 17.62
CA SER A 348 15.83 5.03 18.77
C SER A 348 15.45 3.54 18.81
N CYS A 349 15.13 3.00 19.98
CA CYS A 349 14.65 1.62 20.09
C CYS A 349 13.37 1.38 19.25
N GLU A 350 12.50 2.39 19.13
CA GLU A 350 11.28 2.30 18.31
C GLU A 350 11.64 2.14 16.83
N ALA A 351 12.58 2.96 16.34
CA ALA A 351 13.06 2.87 14.97
C ALA A 351 13.72 1.51 14.70
N TYR A 352 14.47 0.98 15.66
CA TYR A 352 15.10 -0.33 15.58
C TYR A 352 14.07 -1.47 15.43
N LEU A 353 13.01 -1.48 16.26
CA LEU A 353 11.93 -2.48 16.14
C LEU A 353 11.17 -2.32 14.82
N GLN A 354 10.80 -1.09 14.44
CA GLN A 354 10.07 -0.84 13.19
C GLN A 354 10.89 -1.25 11.95
N LYS A 355 12.21 -0.97 11.93
CA LYS A 355 13.09 -1.35 10.82
C LYS A 355 13.16 -2.87 10.65
N ASN A 356 13.24 -3.62 11.75
CA ASN A 356 13.38 -5.07 11.72
C ASN A 356 12.05 -5.85 11.59
N LEU A 357 10.94 -5.31 12.09
CA LEU A 357 9.64 -5.99 12.13
C LEU A 357 8.60 -5.43 11.16
N ILE A 358 8.67 -4.16 10.76
CA ILE A 358 7.66 -3.56 9.87
C ILE A 358 8.24 -3.32 8.48
N LEU A 359 9.46 -2.80 8.41
CA LEU A 359 10.09 -2.42 7.14
C LEU A 359 10.97 -3.52 6.53
N SER A 360 11.27 -4.58 7.29
CA SER A 360 12.09 -5.70 6.81
C SER A 360 11.36 -6.52 5.74
N PRO A 361 11.99 -6.75 4.57
CA PRO A 361 11.50 -7.65 3.53
C PRO A 361 11.17 -9.05 4.05
N GLN A 362 12.05 -9.61 4.88
CA GLN A 362 11.87 -10.95 5.45
C GLN A 362 10.65 -11.00 6.38
N SER A 363 10.47 -9.96 7.18
CA SER A 363 9.31 -9.86 8.08
C SER A 363 8.00 -9.69 7.30
N GLU A 364 8.05 -8.98 6.18
CA GLU A 364 6.90 -8.84 5.28
C GLU A 364 6.52 -10.17 4.62
N GLN A 365 7.50 -10.99 4.27
CA GLN A 365 7.27 -12.30 3.69
C GLN A 365 6.53 -13.24 4.66
N VAL A 366 6.94 -13.24 5.94
CA VAL A 366 6.20 -13.95 7.02
C VAL A 366 4.76 -13.43 7.11
N ARG A 367 4.54 -12.11 7.05
CA ARG A 367 3.18 -11.54 7.09
C ARG A 367 2.31 -11.93 5.90
N ILE A 368 2.90 -11.97 4.71
CA ILE A 368 2.22 -12.43 3.50
C ILE A 368 1.81 -13.88 3.69
N ASN A 369 2.74 -14.75 4.08
CA ASN A 369 2.44 -16.17 4.34
C ASN A 369 1.32 -16.32 5.37
N ASN A 370 1.39 -15.64 6.50
CA ASN A 370 0.35 -15.68 7.54
C ASN A 370 -1.00 -15.16 7.07
N THR A 371 -1.02 -14.13 6.21
CA THR A 371 -2.25 -13.64 5.59
C THR A 371 -2.92 -14.73 4.76
N LEU A 372 -2.11 -15.46 3.99
CA LEU A 372 -2.56 -16.55 3.12
C LEU A 372 -2.96 -17.79 3.92
N MET A 373 -2.22 -18.17 4.96
CA MET A 373 -2.55 -19.28 5.85
C MET A 373 -3.87 -19.03 6.60
N THR A 374 -4.11 -17.79 7.03
CA THR A 374 -5.39 -17.40 7.65
C THR A 374 -6.58 -17.61 6.69
N LEU A 375 -6.40 -17.36 5.39
CA LEU A 375 -7.44 -17.55 4.38
C LEU A 375 -7.85 -19.03 4.23
N ILE A 376 -6.92 -19.95 4.49
CA ILE A 376 -7.14 -21.40 4.38
C ILE A 376 -7.25 -22.11 5.73
N ASN A 377 -7.42 -21.35 6.82
CA ASN A 377 -7.53 -21.86 8.20
C ASN A 377 -6.37 -22.79 8.62
N GLN A 378 -5.15 -22.49 8.16
CA GLN A 378 -3.94 -23.20 8.57
C GLN A 378 -3.16 -22.43 9.65
N SER A 379 -2.28 -23.14 10.35
CA SER A 379 -1.42 -22.56 11.39
C SER A 379 -0.53 -21.45 10.82
N GLN A 380 -0.46 -20.33 11.54
CA GLN A 380 0.43 -19.21 11.23
C GLN A 380 1.89 -19.54 11.62
N ASP A 381 2.83 -18.95 10.88
CA ASP A 381 4.27 -18.94 11.13
C ASP A 381 4.61 -17.94 12.25
N ASP A 382 5.37 -18.40 13.24
CA ASP A 382 5.81 -17.66 14.43
C ASP A 382 7.08 -16.83 14.21
N GLY A 383 7.60 -16.76 12.98
CA GLY A 383 8.89 -16.15 12.65
C GLY A 383 9.03 -14.68 13.05
N ASN A 384 7.95 -13.89 13.00
CA ASN A 384 7.99 -12.48 13.41
C ASN A 384 7.95 -12.30 14.93
N GLU A 385 7.24 -13.18 15.64
CA GLU A 385 7.22 -13.26 17.09
C GLU A 385 8.57 -13.70 17.64
N LEU A 386 9.19 -14.73 17.03
CA LEU A 386 10.56 -15.14 17.32
C LEU A 386 11.55 -14.00 17.09
N ARG A 387 11.39 -13.25 16.00
CA ARG A 387 12.23 -12.09 15.71
C ARG A 387 12.05 -11.00 16.77
N LEU A 388 10.82 -10.66 17.14
CA LEU A 388 10.54 -9.70 18.22
C LEU A 388 11.21 -10.13 19.52
N ALA A 389 11.08 -11.41 19.91
CA ALA A 389 11.72 -11.95 21.09
C ALA A 389 13.24 -11.76 21.06
N ARG A 390 13.92 -12.11 19.95
CA ARG A 390 15.38 -11.92 19.80
C ARG A 390 15.79 -10.45 19.96
N LEU A 391 15.08 -9.53 19.30
CA LEU A 391 15.37 -8.10 19.34
C LEU A 391 15.25 -7.54 20.76
N ILE A 392 14.18 -7.91 21.49
CA ILE A 392 13.94 -7.41 22.84
C ILE A 392 14.97 -7.97 23.82
N ILE A 393 15.28 -9.26 23.76
CA ILE A 393 16.31 -9.86 24.60
C ILE A 393 17.67 -9.21 24.36
N GLU A 394 18.02 -8.92 23.10
CA GLU A 394 19.27 -8.22 22.77
C GLU A 394 19.33 -6.79 23.33
N LEU A 395 18.23 -6.03 23.22
CA LEU A 395 18.14 -4.68 23.81
C LEU A 395 18.32 -4.68 25.33
N VAL A 396 17.80 -5.70 26.01
CA VAL A 396 17.96 -5.87 27.45
C VAL A 396 19.38 -6.29 27.82
N ARG A 397 19.95 -7.28 27.11
CA ARG A 397 21.33 -7.75 27.33
C ARG A 397 22.37 -6.66 27.14
N THR A 398 22.16 -5.81 26.14
CA THR A 398 23.03 -4.65 25.84
C THR A 398 22.74 -3.42 26.70
N LYS A 399 21.83 -3.53 27.69
CA LYS A 399 21.41 -2.45 28.59
C LYS A 399 20.92 -1.19 27.86
N ARG A 400 20.37 -1.34 26.65
CA ARG A 400 19.75 -0.25 25.89
C ARG A 400 18.36 0.08 26.43
N VAL A 401 17.70 -0.88 27.07
CA VAL A 401 16.44 -0.71 27.79
C VAL A 401 16.51 -1.44 29.12
N GLU A 402 16.01 -0.81 30.18
CA GLU A 402 15.95 -1.39 31.53
C GLU A 402 14.55 -1.94 31.83
N MET A 403 14.49 -3.08 32.50
CA MET A 403 13.24 -3.63 33.03
C MET A 403 12.83 -2.86 34.27
N SER A 404 11.65 -2.24 34.26
CA SER A 404 11.16 -1.46 35.40
C SER A 404 10.05 -2.15 36.19
N SER A 405 9.48 -3.25 35.67
CA SER A 405 8.30 -3.87 36.26
C SER A 405 8.32 -5.41 36.28
N VAL A 406 7.34 -5.99 36.97
CA VAL A 406 7.07 -7.44 36.95
C VAL A 406 6.57 -7.90 35.57
N TYR A 407 5.83 -7.06 34.85
CA TYR A 407 5.38 -7.37 33.48
C TYR A 407 6.54 -7.45 32.50
N ASP A 408 7.53 -6.55 32.61
CA ASP A 408 8.75 -6.60 31.78
C ASP A 408 9.50 -7.92 32.01
N ARG A 409 9.67 -8.32 33.28
CA ARG A 409 10.28 -9.60 33.64
C ARG A 409 9.50 -10.79 33.08
N LEU A 410 8.18 -10.77 33.18
CA LEU A 410 7.33 -11.83 32.64
C LEU A 410 7.46 -11.94 31.12
N MET A 411 7.37 -10.80 30.41
CA MET A 411 7.53 -10.76 28.96
C MET A 411 8.89 -11.32 28.53
N CYS A 412 9.98 -10.91 29.18
CA CYS A 412 11.31 -11.43 28.86
C CYS A 412 11.44 -12.94 29.15
N ARG A 413 10.84 -13.46 30.22
CA ARG A 413 10.77 -14.92 30.46
C ARG A 413 10.05 -15.66 29.35
N GLN A 414 8.88 -15.17 28.94
CA GLN A 414 8.13 -15.77 27.83
C GLN A 414 8.91 -15.74 26.51
N PHE A 415 9.66 -14.66 26.25
CA PHE A 415 10.53 -14.57 25.08
C PHE A 415 11.72 -15.52 25.15
N LEU A 416 12.38 -15.69 26.30
CA LEU A 416 13.44 -16.70 26.43
C LEU A 416 12.91 -18.13 26.21
N ARG A 417 11.73 -18.44 26.78
CA ARG A 417 11.04 -19.73 26.55
C ARG A 417 10.71 -19.94 25.08
N LEU A 418 10.16 -18.93 24.40
CA LEU A 418 9.88 -18.98 22.96
C LEU A 418 11.14 -19.25 22.13
N LEU A 419 12.28 -18.69 22.55
CA LEU A 419 13.57 -18.88 21.88
C LEU A 419 14.28 -20.19 22.27
N GLY A 420 13.76 -20.95 23.24
CA GLY A 420 14.44 -22.13 23.78
C GLY A 420 15.78 -21.81 24.44
N LEU A 421 15.96 -20.59 24.95
CA LEU A 421 17.20 -20.16 25.62
C LEU A 421 17.08 -20.39 27.13
N PRO A 422 18.11 -20.98 27.78
CA PRO A 422 18.07 -21.26 29.21
C PRO A 422 18.07 -19.98 30.05
N GLU A 423 17.31 -19.99 31.15
CA GLU A 423 17.26 -18.87 32.10
C GLU A 423 18.60 -18.70 32.86
N GLU A 424 19.39 -19.77 32.99
CA GLU A 424 20.60 -19.83 33.84
C GLU A 424 21.77 -18.94 33.36
N GLY A 425 21.85 -18.61 32.06
CA GLY A 425 22.77 -17.60 31.52
C GLY A 425 22.22 -16.17 31.53
N SER A 426 20.97 -16.03 31.98
CA SER A 426 20.16 -14.80 32.00
C SER A 426 19.82 -14.37 33.43
N SER A 427 20.41 -15.01 34.44
CA SER A 427 20.14 -14.79 35.88
C SER A 427 20.34 -13.33 36.30
N ASN A 428 21.35 -12.65 35.72
CA ASN A 428 21.58 -11.22 35.91
C ASN A 428 20.47 -10.31 35.34
N ILE A 429 19.56 -10.85 34.52
CA ILE A 429 18.50 -10.14 33.82
C ILE A 429 17.15 -10.37 34.51
N LEU A 430 16.79 -11.60 34.86
CA LEU A 430 15.40 -11.94 35.22
C LEU A 430 15.10 -12.01 36.73
N GLY A 431 16.13 -12.04 37.58
CA GLY A 431 16.01 -12.17 39.03
C GLY A 431 15.55 -13.56 39.52
N ASP A 432 15.85 -13.88 40.79
CA ASP A 432 15.80 -15.23 41.37
C ASP A 432 14.39 -15.77 41.68
N LYS A 433 13.32 -14.99 41.48
CA LYS A 433 11.96 -15.41 41.88
C LYS A 433 11.27 -16.20 40.79
N ASN A 434 11.05 -17.50 40.98
CA ASN A 434 10.33 -18.35 40.01
C ASN A 434 8.84 -18.00 39.87
N ASN A 435 8.27 -17.24 40.81
CA ASN A 435 6.86 -16.82 40.79
C ASN A 435 6.77 -15.30 40.62
N LEU A 436 5.90 -14.87 39.70
CA LEU A 436 5.65 -13.46 39.40
C LEU A 436 4.18 -13.14 39.66
N ALA A 437 3.92 -12.30 40.67
CA ALA A 437 2.59 -11.77 40.96
C ALA A 437 2.34 -10.50 40.13
N LEU A 438 1.36 -10.56 39.23
CA LEU A 438 1.00 -9.46 38.33
C LEU A 438 -0.20 -8.70 38.88
N PRO A 439 -0.09 -7.38 39.14
CA PRO A 439 -1.23 -6.59 39.61
C PRO A 439 -2.24 -6.37 38.47
N VAL A 440 -3.54 -6.58 38.71
CA VAL A 440 -4.59 -6.41 37.70
C VAL A 440 -4.81 -4.92 37.42
N PRO A 441 -4.67 -4.44 36.17
CA PRO A 441 -4.84 -3.02 35.85
C PRO A 441 -6.24 -2.51 36.19
N GLY A 442 -6.32 -1.48 37.03
CA GLY A 442 -7.59 -0.89 37.49
C GLY A 442 -8.20 -1.59 38.72
N ALA A 443 -7.57 -2.63 39.25
CA ALA A 443 -7.96 -3.30 40.48
C ALA A 443 -6.73 -3.49 41.39
N PRO A 444 -6.36 -2.48 42.20
CA PRO A 444 -5.08 -2.44 42.92
C PRO A 444 -4.90 -3.57 43.94
N ASP A 445 -6.00 -4.14 44.44
CA ASP A 445 -5.98 -5.22 45.44
C ASP A 445 -6.02 -6.63 44.81
N LEU A 446 -6.07 -6.72 43.49
CA LEU A 446 -6.10 -8.00 42.77
C LEU A 446 -4.76 -8.26 42.07
N SER A 447 -4.23 -9.46 42.24
CA SER A 447 -3.07 -9.95 41.52
C SER A 447 -3.27 -11.39 41.06
N GLU A 448 -2.68 -11.72 39.91
CA GLU A 448 -2.63 -13.08 39.39
C GLU A 448 -1.17 -13.56 39.41
N THR A 449 -0.93 -14.74 39.95
CA THR A 449 0.42 -15.27 40.18
C THR A 449 0.76 -16.32 39.13
N PHE A 450 1.96 -16.21 38.54
CA PHE A 450 2.43 -17.13 37.52
C PHE A 450 3.76 -17.75 37.90
N THR A 451 3.81 -19.07 38.01
CA THR A 451 5.00 -19.88 38.30
C THR A 451 5.71 -20.30 37.01
N PHE A 452 7.03 -20.28 37.01
CA PHE A 452 7.86 -20.74 35.89
C PHE A 452 8.77 -21.89 36.32
N THR A 453 8.82 -22.95 35.51
CA THR A 453 9.75 -24.07 35.69
C THR A 453 11.06 -23.77 34.96
N SER A 454 12.19 -24.04 35.62
CA SER A 454 13.56 -23.70 35.17
C SER A 454 14.04 -24.38 33.88
N ASN A 455 13.24 -25.27 33.29
CA ASN A 455 13.63 -26.04 32.10
C ASN A 455 12.73 -25.66 30.91
N PRO A 456 13.07 -24.60 30.14
CA PRO A 456 12.30 -24.22 28.98
C PRO A 456 12.57 -25.22 27.84
N GLN A 457 11.70 -26.20 27.64
CA GLN A 457 11.55 -26.76 26.30
C GLN A 457 10.96 -25.66 25.40
N ARG A 458 11.39 -25.61 24.13
CA ARG A 458 10.76 -24.71 23.15
C ARG A 458 9.30 -25.15 23.03
N ASP A 459 8.42 -24.39 23.66
CA ASP A 459 6.99 -24.59 23.50
C ASP A 459 6.48 -23.77 22.33
N LEU A 460 5.54 -24.38 21.58
CA LEU A 460 4.70 -23.63 20.64
C LEU A 460 4.08 -22.45 21.39
N ILE A 461 3.88 -21.31 20.70
CA ILE A 461 3.21 -20.14 21.27
C ILE A 461 1.87 -20.59 21.88
N SER A 462 1.81 -20.62 23.21
CA SER A 462 0.57 -20.92 23.90
C SER A 462 -0.37 -19.74 23.73
N THR A 463 -1.61 -20.01 23.31
CA THR A 463 -2.65 -18.97 23.18
C THR A 463 -3.23 -18.56 24.54
N SER A 464 -2.85 -19.26 25.61
CA SER A 464 -3.31 -19.00 26.97
C SER A 464 -2.26 -19.30 28.04
N ILE A 465 -2.45 -18.74 29.23
CA ILE A 465 -1.62 -18.97 30.40
C ILE A 465 -2.53 -19.11 31.62
N THR A 466 -2.25 -20.07 32.48
CA THR A 466 -3.04 -20.33 33.71
C THR A 466 -2.26 -19.82 34.92
N SER A 467 -2.96 -19.10 35.79
CA SER A 467 -2.41 -18.60 37.05
C SER A 467 -2.49 -19.63 38.18
N GLU A 468 -1.78 -19.38 39.29
CA GLU A 468 -1.86 -20.19 40.51
C GLU A 468 -3.27 -20.17 41.12
N GLU A 469 -4.01 -19.07 40.91
CA GLU A 469 -5.40 -18.90 41.32
C GLU A 469 -6.39 -19.77 40.49
N GLY A 470 -5.91 -20.47 39.46
CA GLY A 470 -6.71 -21.39 38.63
C GLY A 470 -7.43 -20.72 37.46
N HIS A 471 -7.16 -19.45 37.18
CA HIS A 471 -7.74 -18.72 36.06
C HIS A 471 -6.90 -18.88 34.80
N THR A 472 -7.53 -19.22 33.68
CA THR A 472 -6.87 -19.30 32.37
C THR A 472 -7.13 -18.03 31.57
N TRP A 473 -6.05 -17.32 31.26
CA TRP A 473 -6.06 -16.05 30.54
C TRP A 473 -5.55 -16.21 29.11
N LYS A 474 -6.14 -15.47 28.17
CA LYS A 474 -5.55 -15.32 26.83
C LYS A 474 -4.29 -14.47 26.92
N VAL A 475 -3.30 -14.77 26.09
CA VAL A 475 -2.06 -13.98 26.04
C VAL A 475 -2.10 -12.88 24.99
N CYS A 476 -1.39 -11.79 25.25
CA CYS A 476 -1.15 -10.73 24.30
C CYS A 476 -0.26 -11.23 23.15
N ALA A 477 -0.69 -11.05 21.91
CA ALA A 477 0.03 -11.58 20.73
C ALA A 477 1.42 -10.95 20.51
N LEU A 478 1.70 -9.77 21.07
CA LEU A 478 3.02 -9.13 20.95
C LEU A 478 3.94 -9.44 22.14
N THR A 479 3.40 -9.41 23.36
CA THR A 479 4.20 -9.43 24.59
C THR A 479 4.09 -10.76 25.34
N LEU A 480 3.20 -11.66 24.91
CA LEU A 480 2.94 -12.98 25.51
C LEU A 480 2.53 -12.97 26.99
N ILE A 481 2.35 -11.80 27.59
CA ILE A 481 1.79 -11.64 28.94
C ILE A 481 0.27 -11.85 28.92
N PRO A 482 -0.34 -12.29 30.04
CA PRO A 482 -1.79 -12.45 30.14
C PRO A 482 -2.54 -11.15 29.90
N ILE A 483 -3.68 -11.24 29.23
CA ILE A 483 -4.62 -10.13 29.04
C ILE A 483 -5.50 -10.04 30.28
N LEU A 484 -5.04 -9.27 31.28
CA LEU A 484 -5.75 -9.00 32.54
C LEU A 484 -6.65 -7.76 32.47
N SER A 485 -6.63 -7.02 31.36
CA SER A 485 -7.39 -5.78 31.18
C SER A 485 -8.38 -5.92 30.02
N PRO A 486 -9.60 -5.35 30.12
CA PRO A 486 -10.52 -5.28 28.99
C PRO A 486 -10.05 -4.33 27.90
N LYS A 487 -9.12 -3.39 28.20
CA LYS A 487 -8.57 -2.44 27.23
C LYS A 487 -7.58 -3.14 26.31
N ILE A 488 -8.06 -3.64 25.18
CA ILE A 488 -7.26 -4.30 24.16
C ILE A 488 -7.41 -3.65 22.79
N ARG A 489 -6.51 -4.04 21.91
CA ARG A 489 -6.51 -3.76 20.48
C ARG A 489 -6.63 -5.08 19.74
N ILE A 490 -7.50 -5.14 18.73
CA ILE A 490 -7.74 -6.35 17.96
C ILE A 490 -7.31 -6.12 16.51
N CYS A 491 -6.51 -7.03 15.96
CA CYS A 491 -6.15 -6.97 14.55
C CYS A 491 -7.39 -7.19 13.67
N ASN A 492 -7.63 -6.27 12.74
CA ASN A 492 -8.80 -6.27 11.85
C ASN A 492 -8.85 -7.42 10.83
N TYR A 493 -7.82 -8.27 10.78
CA TYR A 493 -7.75 -9.39 9.86
C TYR A 493 -7.57 -10.72 10.59
N CYS A 494 -6.44 -10.94 11.27
CA CYS A 494 -6.18 -12.22 11.96
C CYS A 494 -6.82 -12.33 13.36
N GLY A 495 -7.46 -11.27 13.86
CA GLY A 495 -8.10 -11.29 15.18
C GLY A 495 -7.14 -11.33 16.39
N SER A 496 -5.82 -11.28 16.16
CA SER A 496 -4.81 -11.25 17.23
C SER A 496 -5.05 -10.07 18.19
N ARG A 497 -4.95 -10.36 19.47
CA ARG A 497 -5.28 -9.42 20.56
C ARG A 497 -4.02 -8.89 21.19
N VAL A 498 -3.95 -7.57 21.38
CA VAL A 498 -2.79 -6.87 21.92
C VAL A 498 -3.25 -5.93 23.03
N LEU A 499 -2.48 -5.86 24.11
CA LEU A 499 -2.79 -4.95 25.21
C LEU A 499 -2.73 -3.48 24.77
N ARG A 500 -3.58 -2.66 25.37
CA ARG A 500 -3.48 -1.20 25.32
C ARG A 500 -3.00 -0.72 26.68
N VAL A 501 -2.04 0.20 26.67
CA VAL A 501 -1.61 0.91 27.88
C VAL A 501 -2.76 1.83 28.33
N PRO A 502 -3.39 1.57 29.50
CA PRO A 502 -4.44 2.44 30.02
C PRO A 502 -3.86 3.81 30.40
N GLU A 503 -4.67 4.87 30.30
CA GLU A 503 -4.29 6.18 30.82
C GLU A 503 -3.95 6.12 32.31
N GLY A 504 -2.81 6.71 32.70
CA GLY A 504 -2.34 6.72 34.09
C GLY A 504 -1.77 5.39 34.60
N PHE A 505 -1.63 4.37 33.76
CA PHE A 505 -1.03 3.08 34.11
C PHE A 505 0.16 2.78 33.20
N SER A 506 1.19 2.12 33.75
CA SER A 506 2.34 1.63 32.99
C SER A 506 2.50 0.15 33.25
N TYR A 507 2.56 -0.66 32.19
CA TYR A 507 2.92 -2.07 32.36
C TYR A 507 4.40 -2.20 32.68
N GLY A 508 5.24 -1.31 32.17
CA GLY A 508 6.69 -1.34 32.34
C GLY A 508 7.37 -0.72 31.13
N THR A 509 8.64 -0.34 31.29
CA THR A 509 9.38 0.43 30.28
C THR A 509 9.43 -0.33 28.96
N ILE A 510 9.71 -1.64 29.01
CA ILE A 510 9.85 -2.46 27.79
C ILE A 510 8.48 -2.84 27.24
N THR A 511 7.56 -3.23 28.11
CA THR A 511 6.22 -3.67 27.72
C THR A 511 5.47 -2.53 27.02
N ASP A 512 5.44 -1.34 27.63
CA ASP A 512 4.79 -0.17 27.04
C ASP A 512 5.49 0.25 25.75
N PHE A 513 6.82 0.17 25.71
CA PHE A 513 7.62 0.43 24.52
C PHE A 513 7.23 -0.48 23.34
N VAL A 514 7.12 -1.79 23.55
CA VAL A 514 6.69 -2.75 22.50
C VAL A 514 5.27 -2.46 22.04
N LEU A 515 4.35 -2.27 22.99
CA LEU A 515 2.93 -2.02 22.69
C LEU A 515 2.71 -0.70 21.92
N ASN A 516 3.54 0.31 22.18
CA ASN A 516 3.41 1.62 21.53
C ASN A 516 4.16 1.72 20.19
N SER A 517 5.26 0.96 20.03
CA SER A 517 6.10 0.99 18.82
C SER A 517 5.46 0.31 17.60
N LEU A 518 4.59 -0.68 17.81
CA LEU A 518 4.06 -1.55 16.75
C LEU A 518 2.57 -1.29 16.49
N ARG A 519 2.26 -0.35 15.60
CA ARG A 519 0.87 -0.01 15.19
C ARG A 519 0.29 -0.94 14.12
N VAL A 520 1.14 -1.73 13.49
CA VAL A 520 0.77 -2.74 12.48
C VAL A 520 0.96 -4.11 13.09
N CYS A 521 0.04 -5.02 12.81
CA CYS A 521 0.15 -6.39 13.29
C CYS A 521 1.37 -7.08 12.65
N ILE A 522 2.33 -7.50 13.48
CA ILE A 522 3.53 -8.18 13.00
C ILE A 522 3.20 -9.55 12.39
N ILE A 523 2.04 -10.12 12.72
CA ILE A 523 1.62 -11.46 12.27
C ILE A 523 1.13 -11.42 10.84
N CYS A 524 0.19 -10.54 10.49
CA CYS A 524 -0.42 -10.50 9.14
C CYS A 524 -0.34 -9.15 8.43
N GLY A 525 0.11 -8.09 9.10
CA GLY A 525 0.14 -6.72 8.53
C GLY A 525 -1.19 -5.97 8.62
N GLY A 526 -2.18 -6.51 9.34
CA GLY A 526 -3.44 -5.83 9.63
C GLY A 526 -3.28 -4.62 10.55
N ARG A 527 -4.33 -3.82 10.66
CA ARG A 527 -4.39 -2.66 11.55
C ARG A 527 -5.12 -3.06 12.83
N TYR A 528 -4.63 -2.52 13.95
CA TYR A 528 -5.25 -2.69 15.25
C TYR A 528 -6.37 -1.67 15.45
N HIS A 529 -7.55 -2.13 15.80
CA HIS A 529 -8.66 -1.28 16.22
C HIS A 529 -8.92 -1.43 17.71
N GLU A 530 -9.41 -0.37 18.33
CA GLU A 530 -9.80 -0.38 19.75
C GLU A 530 -11.12 -1.13 19.90
N SER A 531 -11.19 -1.99 20.92
CA SER A 531 -12.41 -2.72 21.31
C SER A 531 -12.98 -2.17 22.60
#